data_AF-A0A2K9PTX4-F1
#
_entry.id   AF-A0A2K9PTX4-F1
#
_cell.length_a   1.000
_cell.length_b   1.000
_cell.length_c   1.000
_cell.angle_alpha   90.00
_cell.angle_beta   90.00
_cell.angle_gamma   90.00
#
_symmetry.space_group_name_H-M   'P 1'
#
loop_
_entity.id
_entity.type
_entity.pdbx_description
1 polymer ?
#
loop_
_entity_poly.entity_id
_entity_poly.type
_entity_poly.pdbx_seq_one_letter_code
_entity_poly.pdbx_strand_id
1 'polypeptide(L)'
;MKSVKKLVLSLLVLGLTLFSLSGNAQDSENKDKIKMNVLYVGYNPEKPMPKESNYTFTEGERFKIEYVTRWYAFKIFLENRFSNVKNIDARDYKENMSANYDVTIFDQVPSTIRDLVEEKKENGKIVTKYKPAAYLSNDYKSATIFVGRVGPDIGRSLGSKLDWNCYCLDADALDVQTEHPIFNTPIKVELTMTVKDTPENFYEYPNSKNIPQQIPMWRVQGLGIDNSQDPYTTGYPMGMISRNDGFLDSPDAEYISGGASSKNIEAIAIGRHGNFFSWGFSASPDHMTSEAQNVFTNAIVYMKQFNGTGLIAKKMHEGITIRDTYLYYMNKDINTENFETYKKQWITYKSRDFARKKELEAKLKKGEKLNKFQQSFLDKFPATPTLASWLPEQMGEKHFEQFGTNIEGFLKFLNTNIQYYTNSEEHRLVLDEDVKAMGISNRDIAILEKSIAHLGKGGKKLERAKRILKRYTEENFTTPKEWENWFKENRNKLFFTEAGGYKWLVDTTK
;
A
#
# COMPACT_ATOMS: atom_id res chain seq x y z
N MET A 1 -81.39 -3.30 -45.04
CA MET A 1 -80.49 -3.69 -43.94
C MET A 1 -79.01 -3.46 -44.31
N LYS A 2 -78.54 -2.30 -44.77
CA LYS A 2 -78.05 -1.13 -43.99
C LYS A 2 -77.50 -1.31 -42.55
N SER A 3 -77.07 -2.51 -42.12
CA SER A 3 -76.38 -2.65 -40.81
C SER A 3 -75.36 -3.80 -40.69
N VAL A 4 -74.68 -4.21 -41.77
CA VAL A 4 -73.65 -5.28 -41.68
C VAL A 4 -72.32 -4.94 -42.39
N LYS A 5 -72.19 -3.78 -43.05
CA LYS A 5 -70.95 -3.38 -43.77
C LYS A 5 -70.02 -2.42 -43.02
N LYS A 6 -70.27 -2.12 -41.74
CA LYS A 6 -69.36 -1.30 -40.90
C LYS A 6 -68.55 -2.11 -39.88
N LEU A 7 -68.71 -3.43 -39.79
CA LEU A 7 -68.02 -4.26 -38.78
C LEU A 7 -66.83 -5.07 -39.31
N VAL A 8 -66.54 -5.03 -40.61
CA VAL A 8 -65.43 -5.82 -41.21
C VAL A 8 -64.20 -4.96 -41.55
N LEU A 9 -64.33 -3.63 -41.56
CA LEU A 9 -63.19 -2.72 -41.82
C LEU A 9 -62.51 -2.19 -40.54
N SER A 10 -63.04 -2.48 -39.35
CA SER A 10 -62.41 -2.11 -38.07
C SER A 10 -61.60 -3.25 -37.42
N LEU A 11 -61.67 -4.47 -37.97
CA LEU A 11 -60.91 -5.63 -37.47
C LEU A 11 -59.62 -5.92 -38.25
N LEU A 12 -59.41 -5.28 -39.41
CA LEU A 12 -58.19 -5.43 -40.21
C LEU A 12 -57.16 -4.30 -40.03
N VAL A 13 -57.51 -3.23 -39.28
CA VAL A 13 -56.56 -2.16 -38.91
C VAL A 13 -56.05 -2.31 -37.47
N LEU A 14 -56.70 -3.13 -36.63
CA LEU A 14 -56.20 -3.46 -35.28
C LEU A 14 -55.24 -4.66 -35.25
N GLY A 15 -55.14 -5.44 -36.34
CA GLY A 15 -54.26 -6.61 -36.44
C GLY A 15 -52.87 -6.35 -37.01
N LEU A 16 -52.59 -5.12 -37.48
CA LEU A 16 -51.32 -4.75 -38.12
C LEU A 16 -50.51 -3.69 -37.33
N THR A 17 -50.98 -3.28 -36.16
CA THR A 17 -50.25 -2.43 -35.20
C THR A 17 -49.78 -3.20 -33.96
N LEU A 18 -49.73 -4.52 -34.01
CA LEU A 18 -49.23 -5.39 -32.93
C LEU A 18 -47.95 -6.16 -33.28
N PHE A 19 -47.29 -5.83 -34.40
CA PHE A 19 -46.01 -6.44 -34.82
C PHE A 19 -44.86 -5.44 -35.01
N SER A 20 -44.95 -4.24 -34.42
CA SER A 20 -43.86 -3.25 -34.46
C SER A 20 -43.50 -2.69 -33.07
N LEU A 21 -43.83 -3.40 -31.99
CA LEU A 21 -43.44 -3.04 -30.61
C LEU A 21 -42.68 -4.17 -29.89
N SER A 22 -41.99 -5.03 -30.64
CA SER A 22 -41.01 -5.99 -30.11
C SER A 22 -39.55 -5.55 -30.36
N GLY A 23 -39.33 -4.32 -30.81
CA GLY A 23 -38.05 -3.61 -30.69
C GLY A 23 -38.22 -2.47 -29.70
N ASN A 24 -37.34 -2.38 -28.70
CA ASN A 24 -37.19 -1.29 -27.73
C ASN A 24 -37.80 -1.45 -26.32
N ALA A 25 -38.07 -2.67 -25.85
CA ALA A 25 -38.15 -2.89 -24.39
C ALA A 25 -36.75 -2.99 -23.73
N GLN A 26 -35.71 -3.33 -24.50
CA GLN A 26 -34.32 -3.39 -24.04
C GLN A 26 -33.58 -2.04 -24.14
N ASP A 27 -34.09 -1.10 -24.94
CA ASP A 27 -33.46 0.22 -25.17
C ASP A 27 -33.91 1.30 -24.16
N SER A 28 -35.00 1.09 -23.41
CA SER A 28 -35.45 2.03 -22.38
C SER A 28 -34.76 1.83 -21.03
N GLU A 29 -34.32 0.61 -20.67
CA GLU A 29 -33.57 0.35 -19.43
C GLU A 29 -32.11 0.85 -19.48
N ASN A 30 -31.61 1.20 -20.68
CA ASN A 30 -30.21 1.52 -20.91
C ASN A 30 -29.91 3.02 -21.04
N LYS A 31 -30.92 3.90 -20.94
CA LYS A 31 -30.75 5.35 -21.15
C LYS A 31 -30.06 6.10 -20.00
N ASP A 32 -30.14 5.58 -18.78
CA ASP A 32 -29.60 6.26 -17.58
C ASP A 32 -28.28 5.65 -17.06
N LYS A 33 -27.77 4.59 -17.69
CA LYS A 33 -26.51 3.95 -17.29
C LYS A 33 -25.30 4.69 -17.87
N ILE A 34 -24.22 4.74 -17.09
CA ILE A 34 -22.94 5.29 -17.52
C ILE A 34 -22.36 4.39 -18.62
N LYS A 35 -22.07 4.97 -19.79
CA LYS A 35 -21.51 4.24 -20.94
C LYS A 35 -20.06 3.84 -20.67
N MET A 36 -19.86 2.62 -20.22
CA MET A 36 -18.54 2.10 -19.87
C MET A 36 -18.54 0.56 -19.89
N ASN A 37 -17.39 -0.02 -20.22
CA ASN A 37 -17.16 -1.46 -20.14
C ASN A 37 -16.42 -1.77 -18.83
N VAL A 38 -17.07 -2.46 -17.90
CA VAL A 38 -16.48 -2.80 -16.59
C VAL A 38 -16.30 -4.32 -16.48
N LEU A 39 -15.09 -4.74 -16.09
CA LEU A 39 -14.81 -6.14 -15.73
C LEU A 39 -14.76 -6.27 -14.21
N TYR A 40 -15.66 -7.04 -13.63
CA TYR A 40 -15.66 -7.39 -12.22
C TYR A 40 -15.07 -8.79 -12.01
N VAL A 41 -14.09 -8.89 -11.11
CA VAL A 41 -13.37 -10.12 -10.77
C VAL A 41 -13.55 -10.41 -9.27
N GLY A 42 -14.35 -11.42 -8.96
CA GLY A 42 -14.69 -11.83 -7.59
C GLY A 42 -14.93 -13.34 -7.50
N TYR A 43 -15.37 -13.88 -6.36
CA TYR A 43 -15.73 -15.30 -6.26
C TYR A 43 -17.19 -15.53 -6.62
N ASN A 44 -17.48 -16.36 -7.63
CA ASN A 44 -18.84 -16.75 -7.94
C ASN A 44 -19.29 -17.87 -6.98
N PRO A 45 -20.36 -17.67 -6.18
CA PRO A 45 -20.86 -18.67 -5.23
C PRO A 45 -21.43 -19.93 -5.88
N GLU A 46 -21.67 -19.95 -7.19
CA GLU A 46 -22.04 -21.17 -7.92
C GLU A 46 -20.88 -22.18 -7.97
N LYS A 47 -19.66 -21.74 -7.68
CA LYS A 47 -18.49 -22.60 -7.56
C LYS A 47 -18.20 -22.90 -6.09
N PRO A 48 -17.50 -24.01 -5.78
CA PRO A 48 -17.09 -24.31 -4.42
C PRO A 48 -16.23 -23.19 -3.83
N MET A 49 -16.49 -22.86 -2.57
CA MET A 49 -15.65 -21.97 -1.78
C MET A 49 -14.20 -22.47 -1.78
N PRO A 50 -13.20 -21.60 -2.01
CA PRO A 50 -11.79 -22.01 -2.00
C PRO A 50 -11.40 -22.56 -0.62
N LYS A 51 -10.59 -23.62 -0.61
CA LYS A 51 -10.11 -24.27 0.63
C LYS A 51 -9.14 -23.40 1.42
N GLU A 52 -8.29 -22.68 0.69
CA GLU A 52 -7.40 -21.66 1.23
C GLU A 52 -7.91 -20.33 0.71
N SER A 53 -8.34 -19.47 1.61
CA SER A 53 -8.68 -18.09 1.27
C SER A 53 -7.51 -17.21 1.69
N ASN A 54 -7.11 -16.25 0.87
CA ASN A 54 -6.09 -15.27 1.26
C ASN A 54 -6.56 -14.36 2.41
N TYR A 55 -7.76 -14.55 2.94
CA TYR A 55 -8.25 -13.86 4.13
C TYR A 55 -7.65 -14.46 5.40
N THR A 56 -6.50 -13.94 5.83
CA THR A 56 -5.83 -14.38 7.07
C THR A 56 -6.65 -14.12 8.36
N PHE A 57 -7.82 -13.48 8.27
CA PHE A 57 -8.66 -13.14 9.44
C PHE A 57 -10.17 -13.38 9.26
N THR A 58 -10.61 -14.00 8.17
CA THR A 58 -12.03 -14.38 8.00
C THR A 58 -12.22 -15.87 7.77
N GLU A 59 -11.34 -16.71 8.30
CA GLU A 59 -11.71 -18.11 8.54
C GLU A 59 -12.78 -18.13 9.64
N GLY A 60 -14.05 -18.00 9.23
CA GLY A 60 -15.18 -17.87 10.15
C GLY A 60 -16.52 -17.80 9.44
N GLU A 61 -17.61 -17.80 10.22
CA GLU A 61 -19.00 -17.78 9.72
C GLU A 61 -19.29 -16.57 8.82
N ARG A 62 -18.66 -15.42 9.06
CA ARG A 62 -18.84 -14.22 8.24
C ARG A 62 -18.41 -14.42 6.78
N PHE A 63 -17.26 -15.05 6.54
CA PHE A 63 -16.81 -15.29 5.16
C PHE A 63 -17.74 -16.24 4.43
N LYS A 64 -18.30 -17.25 5.11
CA LYS A 64 -19.31 -18.14 4.51
C LYS A 64 -20.56 -17.37 4.09
N ILE A 65 -21.02 -16.43 4.91
CA ILE A 65 -22.16 -15.55 4.60
C ILE A 65 -21.82 -14.67 3.38
N GLU A 66 -20.68 -13.97 3.42
CA GLU A 66 -20.28 -13.07 2.34
C GLU A 66 -19.97 -13.79 1.04
N TYR A 67 -19.44 -15.02 1.09
CA TYR A 67 -19.19 -15.82 -0.10
C TYR A 67 -20.46 -15.99 -0.94
N VAL A 68 -21.61 -16.18 -0.29
CA VAL A 68 -22.89 -16.39 -0.96
C VAL A 68 -23.49 -15.09 -1.52
N THR A 69 -23.25 -13.94 -0.88
CA THR A 69 -23.96 -12.69 -1.20
C THR A 69 -23.11 -11.65 -1.93
N ARG A 70 -21.81 -11.53 -1.62
CA ARG A 70 -20.92 -10.46 -2.07
C ARG A 70 -20.84 -10.34 -3.58
N TRP A 71 -20.76 -11.48 -4.27
CA TRP A 71 -20.75 -11.54 -5.72
C TRP A 71 -21.97 -10.87 -6.35
N TYR A 72 -23.16 -11.20 -5.86
CA TYR A 72 -24.41 -10.65 -6.36
C TYR A 72 -24.57 -9.17 -5.98
N ALA A 73 -24.11 -8.76 -4.79
CA ALA A 73 -24.10 -7.37 -4.39
C ALA A 73 -23.32 -6.49 -5.38
N PHE A 74 -22.10 -6.90 -5.77
CA PHE A 74 -21.33 -6.20 -6.80
C PHE A 74 -21.96 -6.31 -8.19
N LYS A 75 -22.40 -7.50 -8.60
CA LYS A 75 -23.06 -7.70 -9.90
C LYS A 75 -24.23 -6.74 -10.09
N ILE A 76 -25.18 -6.74 -9.15
CA ILE A 76 -26.39 -5.90 -9.19
C ILE A 76 -26.00 -4.42 -9.17
N PHE A 77 -25.11 -4.01 -8.27
CA PHE A 77 -24.65 -2.63 -8.17
C PHE A 77 -24.04 -2.12 -9.48
N LEU A 78 -23.12 -2.87 -10.07
CA LEU A 78 -22.43 -2.48 -11.30
C LEU A 78 -23.37 -2.49 -12.50
N GLU A 79 -24.17 -3.55 -12.69
CA GLU A 79 -25.11 -3.65 -13.82
C GLU A 79 -26.20 -2.59 -13.79
N ASN A 80 -26.55 -2.08 -12.61
CA ASN A 80 -27.48 -0.94 -12.48
C ASN A 80 -26.84 0.40 -12.86
N ARG A 81 -25.51 0.54 -12.77
CA ARG A 81 -24.79 1.80 -12.99
C ARG A 81 -24.16 1.91 -14.37
N PHE A 82 -23.70 0.80 -14.96
CA PHE A 82 -22.89 0.80 -16.18
C PHE A 82 -23.54 0.01 -17.32
N SER A 83 -23.37 0.50 -18.54
CA SER A 83 -24.02 -0.06 -19.73
C SER A 83 -23.55 -1.47 -20.10
N ASN A 84 -22.28 -1.80 -19.81
CA ASN A 84 -21.71 -3.11 -20.10
C ASN A 84 -20.84 -3.58 -18.93
N VAL A 85 -21.30 -4.63 -18.25
CA VAL A 85 -20.59 -5.22 -17.11
C VAL A 85 -20.40 -6.70 -17.39
N LYS A 86 -19.16 -7.16 -17.28
CA LYS A 86 -18.85 -8.58 -17.23
C LYS A 86 -18.41 -8.94 -15.83
N ASN A 87 -19.04 -9.96 -15.26
CA ASN A 87 -18.66 -10.55 -13.99
C ASN A 87 -17.98 -11.90 -14.29
N ILE A 88 -16.76 -12.11 -13.80
CA ILE A 88 -16.06 -13.41 -13.89
C ILE A 88 -15.54 -13.91 -12.54
N ASP A 89 -15.56 -15.23 -12.36
CA ASP A 89 -14.93 -15.81 -11.18
C ASP A 89 -13.42 -15.56 -11.24
N ALA A 90 -12.81 -15.19 -10.12
CA ALA A 90 -11.40 -14.82 -10.05
C ALA A 90 -10.47 -15.95 -10.51
N ARG A 91 -10.88 -17.22 -10.35
CA ARG A 91 -10.12 -18.39 -10.82
C ARG A 91 -10.17 -18.57 -12.34
N ASP A 92 -11.13 -17.94 -13.01
CA ASP A 92 -11.25 -17.95 -14.47
C ASP A 92 -10.63 -16.70 -15.12
N TYR A 93 -10.21 -15.72 -14.32
CA TYR A 93 -9.59 -14.50 -14.83
C TYR A 93 -8.32 -14.82 -15.61
N LYS A 94 -8.19 -14.19 -16.78
CA LYS A 94 -6.97 -14.16 -17.57
C LYS A 94 -6.62 -12.72 -17.85
N GLU A 95 -5.34 -12.39 -17.77
CA GLU A 95 -4.85 -11.01 -17.91
C GLU A 95 -5.38 -10.29 -19.16
N ASN A 96 -5.38 -10.99 -20.31
CA ASN A 96 -5.85 -10.46 -21.58
C ASN A 96 -7.33 -10.06 -21.61
N MET A 97 -8.14 -10.51 -20.64
CA MET A 97 -9.53 -10.09 -20.52
C MET A 97 -9.61 -8.59 -20.25
N SER A 98 -8.74 -8.05 -19.37
CA SER A 98 -8.74 -6.63 -19.00
C SER A 98 -8.55 -5.69 -20.19
N ALA A 99 -7.91 -6.13 -21.27
CA ALA A 99 -7.70 -5.32 -22.47
C ALA A 99 -9.01 -4.96 -23.20
N ASN A 100 -10.10 -5.67 -22.95
CA ASN A 100 -11.40 -5.43 -23.59
C ASN A 100 -12.34 -4.52 -22.76
N TYR A 101 -11.88 -4.02 -21.61
CA TYR A 101 -12.69 -3.22 -20.69
C TYR A 101 -12.00 -1.89 -20.39
N ASP A 102 -12.79 -0.89 -20.01
CA ASP A 102 -12.29 0.41 -19.63
C ASP A 102 -11.62 0.35 -18.26
N VAL A 103 -12.19 -0.43 -17.33
CA VAL A 103 -11.69 -0.64 -15.96
C VAL A 103 -11.94 -2.08 -15.52
N THR A 104 -10.95 -2.66 -14.84
CA THR A 104 -11.06 -3.94 -14.12
C THR A 104 -11.14 -3.70 -12.62
N ILE A 105 -12.10 -4.34 -11.95
CA ILE A 105 -12.27 -4.28 -10.49
C ILE A 105 -11.90 -5.65 -9.93
N PHE A 106 -10.85 -5.71 -9.11
CA PHE A 106 -10.51 -6.91 -8.35
C PHE A 106 -11.04 -6.81 -6.93
N ASP A 107 -12.07 -7.59 -6.66
CA ASP A 107 -12.54 -7.88 -5.31
C ASP A 107 -11.86 -9.11 -4.70
N GLN A 108 -11.31 -9.98 -5.55
CA GLN A 108 -10.56 -11.18 -5.15
C GLN A 108 -9.28 -11.32 -5.97
N VAL A 109 -8.29 -12.02 -5.41
CA VAL A 109 -7.08 -12.36 -6.15
C VAL A 109 -7.39 -13.39 -7.26
N PRO A 110 -6.85 -13.23 -8.48
CA PRO A 110 -6.95 -14.27 -9.50
C PRO A 110 -5.96 -15.41 -9.24
N SER A 111 -5.91 -16.41 -10.11
CA SER A 111 -4.86 -17.44 -10.05
C SER A 111 -3.47 -16.84 -10.29
N THR A 112 -2.46 -17.38 -9.62
CA THR A 112 -1.07 -16.96 -9.78
C THR A 112 -0.57 -17.31 -11.19
N ILE A 113 0.19 -16.39 -11.80
CA ILE A 113 1.00 -16.67 -12.99
C ILE A 113 2.43 -17.11 -12.62
N ARG A 114 2.81 -16.84 -11.37
CA ARG A 114 4.06 -17.30 -10.76
C ARG A 114 3.85 -17.40 -9.26
N ASP A 115 4.18 -18.55 -8.69
CA ASP A 115 4.07 -18.76 -7.25
C ASP A 115 5.12 -17.97 -6.47
N LEU A 116 4.86 -17.83 -5.17
CA LEU A 116 5.80 -17.32 -4.19
C LEU A 116 7.09 -18.16 -4.23
N VAL A 117 8.24 -17.50 -4.29
CA VAL A 117 9.55 -18.16 -4.16
C VAL A 117 10.15 -17.76 -2.82
N GLU A 118 10.45 -18.76 -2.00
CA GLU A 118 11.16 -18.62 -0.73
C GLU A 118 12.33 -19.60 -0.67
N GLU A 119 13.56 -19.09 -0.62
CA GLU A 119 14.76 -19.89 -0.39
C GLU A 119 15.25 -19.71 1.06
N LYS A 120 15.29 -20.81 1.84
CA LYS A 120 15.81 -20.83 3.21
C LYS A 120 17.26 -21.34 3.21
N LYS A 121 18.17 -20.64 3.90
CA LYS A 121 19.56 -21.11 4.11
C LYS A 121 19.63 -22.09 5.31
N GLU A 122 20.57 -23.04 5.24
CA GLU A 122 20.76 -24.14 6.21
C GLU A 122 21.07 -23.75 7.66
N ASN A 123 21.40 -22.49 7.96
CA ASN A 123 21.91 -22.09 9.29
C ASN A 123 20.95 -21.24 10.13
N GLY A 124 19.63 -21.41 9.95
CA GLY A 124 18.61 -20.78 10.81
C GLY A 124 18.48 -19.24 10.70
N LYS A 125 19.33 -18.58 9.92
CA LYS A 125 19.14 -17.20 9.45
C LYS A 125 18.43 -17.23 8.09
N ILE A 126 17.16 -16.83 8.07
CA ILE A 126 16.38 -16.67 6.84
C ILE A 126 16.85 -15.41 6.12
N VAL A 127 17.59 -15.55 5.02
CA VAL A 127 17.51 -14.69 3.82
C VAL A 127 18.27 -15.40 2.67
N THR A 128 17.94 -15.36 1.37
CA THR A 128 17.61 -14.18 0.54
C THR A 128 17.24 -14.62 -0.89
N LYS A 129 15.98 -14.96 -1.16
CA LYS A 129 15.33 -14.72 -2.46
C LYS A 129 13.82 -14.79 -2.27
N TYR A 130 13.29 -13.82 -1.55
CA TYR A 130 11.85 -13.63 -1.47
C TYR A 130 11.40 -13.02 -2.80
N LYS A 131 10.62 -13.75 -3.59
CA LYS A 131 9.89 -13.17 -4.72
C LYS A 131 8.40 -13.35 -4.46
N PRO A 132 7.63 -12.26 -4.24
CA PRO A 132 6.20 -12.36 -3.97
C PRO A 132 5.51 -13.11 -5.11
N ALA A 133 4.40 -13.79 -4.84
CA ALA A 133 3.56 -14.35 -5.90
C ALA A 133 3.17 -13.26 -6.90
N ALA A 134 3.09 -13.61 -8.19
CA ALA A 134 2.61 -12.71 -9.22
C ALA A 134 1.27 -13.21 -9.78
N TYR A 135 0.37 -12.25 -9.98
CA TYR A 135 -0.99 -12.45 -10.48
C TYR A 135 -1.22 -11.79 -11.85
N LEU A 136 -0.36 -10.80 -12.16
CA LEU A 136 -0.34 -10.03 -13.39
C LEU A 136 1.12 -9.90 -13.85
N SER A 137 1.31 -9.75 -15.15
CA SER A 137 2.61 -9.56 -15.79
C SER A 137 3.15 -8.16 -15.53
N ASN A 138 4.48 -8.00 -15.68
CA ASN A 138 5.13 -6.70 -15.55
C ASN A 138 4.68 -5.67 -16.60
N ASP A 139 4.03 -6.13 -17.68
CA ASP A 139 3.53 -5.31 -18.78
C ASP A 139 2.04 -4.94 -18.62
N TYR A 140 1.41 -5.34 -17.50
CA TYR A 140 0.02 -5.00 -17.22
C TYR A 140 -0.17 -3.49 -17.05
N LYS A 141 -1.01 -2.91 -17.91
CA LYS A 141 -1.30 -1.46 -17.91
C LYS A 141 -2.79 -1.11 -17.88
N SER A 142 -3.68 -2.10 -17.74
CA SER A 142 -5.11 -1.80 -17.71
C SER A 142 -5.49 -1.01 -16.45
N ALA A 143 -6.43 -0.07 -16.57
CA ALA A 143 -6.94 0.66 -15.42
C ALA A 143 -7.63 -0.29 -14.44
N THR A 144 -7.22 -0.26 -13.18
CA THR A 144 -7.63 -1.24 -12.18
C THR A 144 -7.96 -0.61 -10.85
N ILE A 145 -9.06 -1.06 -10.26
CA ILE A 145 -9.45 -0.78 -8.88
C ILE A 145 -9.32 -2.05 -8.06
N PHE A 146 -8.61 -1.95 -6.94
CA PHE A 146 -8.54 -2.98 -5.91
C PHE A 146 -9.50 -2.64 -4.78
N VAL A 147 -10.29 -3.63 -4.35
CA VAL A 147 -11.17 -3.49 -3.18
C VAL A 147 -10.52 -4.17 -1.98
N GLY A 148 -10.43 -3.44 -0.87
CA GLY A 148 -9.91 -3.96 0.39
C GLY A 148 -8.50 -4.55 0.27
N ARG A 149 -8.34 -5.77 0.76
CA ARG A 149 -7.04 -6.46 0.90
C ARG A 149 -6.29 -6.71 -0.41
N VAL A 150 -6.99 -6.78 -1.54
CA VAL A 150 -6.44 -7.34 -2.78
C VAL A 150 -5.33 -6.46 -3.39
N GLY A 151 -5.33 -5.17 -3.08
CA GLY A 151 -4.35 -4.20 -3.59
C GLY A 151 -2.89 -4.62 -3.40
N PRO A 152 -2.41 -4.82 -2.16
CA PRO A 152 -1.05 -5.30 -1.94
C PRO A 152 -0.81 -6.71 -2.45
N ASP A 153 -1.79 -7.61 -2.39
CA ASP A 153 -1.57 -9.00 -2.82
C ASP A 153 -1.28 -9.10 -4.33
N ILE A 154 -2.01 -8.36 -5.16
CA ILE A 154 -1.76 -8.29 -6.61
C ILE A 154 -0.60 -7.34 -6.94
N GLY A 155 -0.60 -6.15 -6.35
CA GLY A 155 0.30 -5.04 -6.71
C GLY A 155 1.76 -5.23 -6.27
N ARG A 156 2.03 -6.03 -5.24
CA ARG A 156 3.38 -6.20 -4.66
C ARG A 156 4.40 -6.71 -5.67
N SER A 157 4.03 -7.65 -6.54
CA SER A 157 4.94 -8.18 -7.57
C SER A 157 5.31 -7.17 -8.65
N LEU A 158 4.49 -6.13 -8.83
CA LEU A 158 4.66 -5.08 -9.84
C LEU A 158 5.36 -3.83 -9.28
N GLY A 159 5.60 -3.80 -7.96
CA GLY A 159 6.14 -2.62 -7.28
C GLY A 159 5.10 -1.52 -7.06
N SER A 160 3.84 -1.87 -6.85
CA SER A 160 2.83 -0.87 -6.48
C SER A 160 3.14 -0.24 -5.11
N LYS A 161 2.98 1.08 -5.00
CA LYS A 161 3.02 1.80 -3.72
C LYS A 161 1.77 1.60 -2.86
N LEU A 162 0.70 1.03 -3.43
CA LEU A 162 -0.51 0.60 -2.72
C LEU A 162 -0.22 -0.69 -1.93
N ASP A 163 0.71 -0.58 -0.98
CA ASP A 163 1.34 -1.68 -0.27
C ASP A 163 0.60 -2.06 1.00
N TRP A 164 1.06 -3.12 1.66
CA TRP A 164 0.51 -3.58 2.92
C TRP A 164 1.12 -2.77 4.07
N ASN A 165 0.50 -1.68 4.48
CA ASN A 165 0.82 -1.11 5.79
C ASN A 165 0.15 -1.94 6.88
N CYS A 166 -1.18 -2.09 6.77
CA CYS A 166 -1.99 -2.81 7.74
C CYS A 166 -3.38 -3.14 7.24
N TYR A 167 -3.88 -4.29 7.66
CA TYR A 167 -5.28 -4.66 7.51
C TYR A 167 -6.05 -4.27 8.77
N CYS A 168 -6.27 -2.96 8.94
CA CYS A 168 -6.88 -2.38 10.14
C CYS A 168 -7.63 -1.08 9.85
N LEU A 169 -7.96 -0.82 8.59
CA LEU A 169 -8.82 0.31 8.23
C LEU A 169 -10.24 -0.02 8.70
N ASP A 170 -10.77 0.81 9.59
CA ASP A 170 -12.16 0.76 10.01
C ASP A 170 -13.05 1.44 8.95
N ALA A 171 -14.29 1.72 9.31
CA ALA A 171 -15.35 2.04 8.39
C ALA A 171 -15.49 3.53 8.03
N ASP A 172 -14.61 4.39 8.57
CA ASP A 172 -14.61 5.83 8.34
C ASP A 172 -13.35 6.29 7.59
N ALA A 173 -13.55 7.09 6.56
CA ALA A 173 -12.49 7.87 5.91
C ALA A 173 -12.26 9.18 6.67
N LEU A 174 -11.04 9.69 6.63
CA LEU A 174 -10.66 10.97 7.20
C LEU A 174 -9.66 11.68 6.29
N ASP A 175 -9.40 12.96 6.56
CA ASP A 175 -8.51 13.79 5.73
C ASP A 175 -8.85 13.68 4.22
N VAL A 176 -10.15 13.81 3.94
CA VAL A 176 -10.73 13.55 2.62
C VAL A 176 -10.53 14.76 1.71
N GLN A 177 -9.93 14.55 0.54
CA GLN A 177 -9.76 15.58 -0.49
C GLN A 177 -11.08 15.82 -1.24
N THR A 178 -12.03 16.56 -0.65
CA THR A 178 -13.40 16.74 -1.18
C THR A 178 -13.48 17.35 -2.59
N GLU A 179 -12.45 18.09 -3.01
CA GLU A 179 -12.37 18.65 -4.36
C GLU A 179 -11.95 17.62 -5.42
N HIS A 180 -11.50 16.43 -5.02
CA HIS A 180 -11.08 15.39 -5.95
C HIS A 180 -12.24 14.95 -6.86
N PRO A 181 -12.00 14.63 -8.15
CA PRO A 181 -13.05 14.25 -9.10
C PRO A 181 -13.99 13.12 -8.62
N ILE A 182 -13.49 12.15 -7.84
CA ILE A 182 -14.33 11.05 -7.33
C ILE A 182 -15.49 11.51 -6.42
N PHE A 183 -15.42 12.70 -5.83
CA PHE A 183 -16.51 13.24 -5.02
C PHE A 183 -17.47 14.12 -5.83
N ASN A 184 -17.11 14.47 -7.07
CA ASN A 184 -17.74 15.54 -7.82
C ASN A 184 -18.33 15.09 -9.17
N THR A 185 -17.76 14.06 -9.79
CA THR A 185 -18.14 13.66 -11.16
C THR A 185 -18.03 12.15 -11.39
N PRO A 186 -18.94 11.54 -12.19
CA PRO A 186 -20.12 12.16 -12.81
C PRO A 186 -21.27 12.47 -11.83
N ILE A 187 -21.25 11.91 -10.62
CA ILE A 187 -22.27 12.15 -9.61
C ILE A 187 -21.68 13.10 -8.57
N LYS A 188 -22.27 14.29 -8.39
CA LYS A 188 -21.90 15.15 -7.26
C LYS A 188 -22.34 14.47 -5.96
N VAL A 189 -21.41 14.27 -5.03
CA VAL A 189 -21.67 13.68 -3.72
C VAL A 189 -21.38 14.74 -2.66
N GLU A 190 -22.40 15.09 -1.88
CA GLU A 190 -22.23 15.88 -0.67
C GLU A 190 -21.95 14.91 0.47
N LEU A 191 -20.73 14.94 1.02
CA LEU A 191 -20.33 14.01 2.08
C LEU A 191 -20.92 14.43 3.42
N THR A 192 -21.55 13.48 4.12
CA THR A 192 -21.95 13.68 5.51
C THR A 192 -20.75 13.45 6.42
N MET A 193 -20.06 14.55 6.79
CA MET A 193 -18.92 14.52 7.70
C MET A 193 -19.38 14.58 9.16
N THR A 194 -18.92 13.64 9.98
CA THR A 194 -19.15 13.62 11.44
C THR A 194 -17.84 13.84 12.16
N VAL A 195 -17.79 14.78 13.11
CA VAL A 195 -16.63 14.99 13.97
C VAL A 195 -16.54 13.83 14.98
N LYS A 196 -15.42 13.12 14.97
CA LYS A 196 -15.13 11.99 15.87
C LYS A 196 -13.76 12.18 16.53
N ASP A 197 -13.54 11.49 17.64
CA ASP A 197 -12.23 11.48 18.28
C ASP A 197 -11.17 10.90 17.34
N THR A 198 -10.01 11.55 17.33
CA THR A 198 -8.85 11.08 16.59
C THR A 198 -8.37 9.74 17.15
N PRO A 199 -8.09 8.72 16.31
CA PRO A 199 -7.54 7.45 16.78
C PRO A 199 -6.27 7.67 17.61
N GLU A 200 -6.22 7.10 18.82
CA GLU A 200 -5.18 7.39 19.81
C GLU A 200 -3.76 7.11 19.30
N ASN A 201 -3.61 6.07 18.49
CA ASN A 201 -2.34 5.70 17.86
C ASN A 201 -1.77 6.78 16.93
N PHE A 202 -2.58 7.73 16.43
CA PHE A 202 -2.09 8.81 15.55
C PHE A 202 -1.03 9.67 16.25
N TYR A 203 -1.13 9.80 17.58
CA TYR A 203 -0.21 10.63 18.36
C TYR A 203 1.22 10.07 18.46
N GLU A 204 1.42 8.79 18.13
CA GLU A 204 2.72 8.12 18.23
C GLU A 204 3.63 8.34 17.01
N TYR A 205 3.08 8.82 15.89
CA TYR A 205 3.75 8.91 14.59
C TYR A 205 4.49 10.24 14.34
N PRO A 206 5.38 10.31 13.32
CA PRO A 206 6.16 11.52 13.00
C PRO A 206 5.35 12.80 12.82
N ASN A 207 4.18 12.66 12.18
CA ASN A 207 3.36 13.80 11.78
C ASN A 207 2.28 14.13 12.83
N SER A 208 2.47 13.72 14.08
CA SER A 208 1.46 13.83 15.15
C SER A 208 1.32 15.20 15.79
N LYS A 209 2.33 16.07 15.69
CA LYS A 209 2.45 17.29 16.51
C LYS A 209 1.28 18.28 16.35
N ASN A 210 0.56 18.23 15.24
CA ASN A 210 -0.53 19.16 14.92
C ASN A 210 -1.86 18.45 14.64
N ILE A 211 -2.00 17.18 15.02
CA ILE A 211 -3.25 16.44 14.82
C ILE A 211 -4.26 16.90 15.89
N PRO A 212 -5.46 17.37 15.52
CA PRO A 212 -6.47 17.80 16.47
C PRO A 212 -7.04 16.62 17.26
N GLN A 213 -7.62 16.89 18.43
CA GLN A 213 -8.27 15.85 19.27
C GLN A 213 -9.45 15.17 18.58
N GLN A 214 -10.12 15.90 17.69
CA GLN A 214 -11.24 15.41 16.91
C GLN A 214 -11.06 15.80 15.44
N ILE A 215 -11.45 14.91 14.53
CA ILE A 215 -11.31 15.09 13.08
C ILE A 215 -12.66 14.81 12.42
N PRO A 216 -13.07 15.58 11.40
CA PRO A 216 -14.21 15.24 10.56
C PRO A 216 -13.96 13.94 9.80
N MET A 217 -14.89 12.99 9.92
CA MET A 217 -14.81 11.68 9.27
C MET A 217 -16.04 11.41 8.43
N TRP A 218 -15.83 10.74 7.29
CA TRP A 218 -16.88 10.31 6.37
C TRP A 218 -17.14 8.81 6.54
N ARG A 219 -18.39 8.42 6.79
CA ARG A 219 -18.78 7.00 6.93
C ARG A 219 -18.85 6.33 5.56
N VAL A 220 -17.92 5.43 5.27
CA VAL A 220 -17.83 4.76 3.96
C VAL A 220 -18.62 3.46 3.94
N GLN A 221 -18.53 2.67 5.01
CA GLN A 221 -19.25 1.41 5.13
C GLN A 221 -20.07 1.35 6.42
N GLY A 222 -21.24 0.72 6.38
CA GLY A 222 -22.17 0.67 7.51
C GLY A 222 -21.63 -0.13 8.70
N LEU A 223 -20.78 -1.13 8.46
CA LEU A 223 -20.24 -2.05 9.47
C LEU A 223 -18.74 -1.81 9.70
N GLY A 224 -18.29 -1.80 10.95
CA GLY A 224 -16.91 -1.48 11.36
C GLY A 224 -16.43 -2.33 12.53
N ILE A 225 -15.32 -1.93 13.17
CA ILE A 225 -14.67 -2.66 14.27
C ILE A 225 -15.35 -2.37 15.63
N ASP A 226 -16.22 -1.35 15.73
CA ASP A 226 -16.74 -0.89 17.01
C ASP A 226 -17.36 -2.01 17.86
N ASN A 227 -16.72 -2.20 19.01
CA ASN A 227 -16.94 -3.20 20.04
C ASN A 227 -17.85 -2.66 21.17
N SER A 228 -18.76 -1.73 20.87
CA SER A 228 -19.67 -1.18 21.86
C SER A 228 -21.14 -1.34 21.46
N GLN A 229 -21.74 -2.40 22.00
CA GLN A 229 -23.19 -2.60 22.23
C GLN A 229 -24.13 -2.90 21.06
N ASP A 230 -23.69 -2.93 19.81
CA ASP A 230 -24.53 -3.45 18.71
C ASP A 230 -24.17 -4.91 18.35
N PRO A 231 -25.04 -5.91 18.66
CA PRO A 231 -24.81 -7.30 18.27
C PRO A 231 -24.81 -7.52 16.75
N TYR A 232 -25.13 -6.50 15.94
CA TYR A 232 -25.12 -6.53 14.48
C TYR A 232 -23.89 -5.88 13.82
N THR A 233 -22.99 -5.24 14.58
CA THR A 233 -21.80 -4.55 14.01
C THR A 233 -20.46 -5.25 14.27
N THR A 234 -20.44 -6.34 15.03
CA THR A 234 -19.19 -7.08 15.29
C THR A 234 -18.81 -7.99 14.11
N GLY A 235 -17.56 -7.87 13.63
CA GLY A 235 -16.94 -8.87 12.75
C GLY A 235 -17.02 -8.64 11.24
N TYR A 236 -17.29 -7.42 10.75
CA TYR A 236 -17.09 -7.11 9.33
C TYR A 236 -15.59 -7.08 8.99
N PRO A 237 -15.16 -7.55 7.80
CA PRO A 237 -13.75 -7.51 7.42
C PRO A 237 -13.18 -6.08 7.47
N MET A 238 -12.05 -5.93 8.15
CA MET A 238 -11.30 -4.67 8.15
C MET A 238 -10.87 -4.32 6.72
N GLY A 239 -10.68 -3.03 6.44
CA GLY A 239 -10.08 -2.55 5.21
C GLY A 239 -8.55 -2.66 5.20
N MET A 240 -7.98 -2.40 4.03
CA MET A 240 -6.55 -2.23 3.81
C MET A 240 -6.18 -0.75 3.86
N ILE A 241 -5.06 -0.45 4.53
CA ILE A 241 -4.42 0.86 4.47
C ILE A 241 -2.97 0.71 3.98
N SER A 242 -2.52 1.63 3.12
CA SER A 242 -1.16 1.65 2.57
C SER A 242 -0.26 2.69 3.25
N ARG A 243 1.06 2.55 3.10
CA ARG A 243 2.04 3.40 3.78
C ARG A 243 2.16 4.76 3.10
N ASN A 244 2.24 5.83 3.89
CA ASN A 244 2.46 7.20 3.41
C ASN A 244 3.91 7.46 2.99
N ASP A 245 4.87 6.79 3.63
CA ASP A 245 6.31 6.98 3.39
C ASP A 245 6.68 6.74 1.92
N GLY A 246 7.11 7.81 1.24
CA GLY A 246 7.51 7.79 -0.17
C GLY A 246 6.34 7.54 -1.15
N PHE A 247 5.10 7.63 -0.68
CA PHE A 247 3.93 7.42 -1.55
C PHE A 247 3.86 8.48 -2.65
N LEU A 248 3.90 9.76 -2.26
CA LEU A 248 3.79 10.92 -3.15
C LEU A 248 5.13 11.41 -3.73
N ASP A 249 6.20 10.63 -3.63
CA ASP A 249 7.52 11.01 -4.19
C ASP A 249 7.65 10.78 -5.71
N SER A 250 6.52 10.52 -6.40
CA SER A 250 6.46 10.33 -7.84
C SER A 250 5.18 10.93 -8.43
N PRO A 251 5.21 11.37 -9.71
CA PRO A 251 4.10 12.08 -10.36
C PRO A 251 2.90 11.17 -10.66
N ASP A 252 3.09 9.85 -10.65
CA ASP A 252 2.06 8.87 -10.94
C ASP A 252 1.28 8.41 -9.70
N ALA A 253 1.60 8.92 -8.51
CA ALA A 253 0.91 8.61 -7.27
C ALA A 253 0.04 9.78 -6.78
N GLU A 254 -1.08 9.45 -6.13
CA GLU A 254 -2.08 10.41 -5.67
C GLU A 254 -2.75 9.92 -4.39
N TYR A 255 -2.78 10.79 -3.38
CA TYR A 255 -3.48 10.60 -2.11
C TYR A 255 -4.85 11.25 -2.20
N ILE A 256 -5.90 10.53 -1.80
CA ILE A 256 -7.29 11.02 -1.86
C ILE A 256 -7.92 11.04 -0.47
N SER A 257 -7.68 10.01 0.34
CA SER A 257 -8.09 10.04 1.75
C SER A 257 -7.25 9.11 2.61
N GLY A 258 -7.19 9.48 3.89
CA GLY A 258 -6.82 8.59 4.97
C GLY A 258 -8.04 7.83 5.49
N GLY A 259 -7.86 7.11 6.59
CA GLY A 259 -8.93 6.38 7.23
C GLY A 259 -8.66 6.03 8.69
N ALA A 260 -9.73 5.91 9.46
CA ALA A 260 -9.66 5.50 10.86
C ALA A 260 -8.98 4.12 10.95
N SER A 261 -7.80 4.06 11.56
CA SER A 261 -6.96 2.85 11.61
C SER A 261 -5.91 2.94 12.70
N SER A 262 -5.14 1.87 12.90
CA SER A 262 -3.98 1.86 13.81
C SER A 262 -2.72 2.56 13.24
N LYS A 263 -2.82 3.18 12.06
CA LYS A 263 -1.70 3.84 11.36
C LYS A 263 -1.73 5.36 11.54
N ASN A 264 -0.92 6.11 10.80
CA ASN A 264 -0.91 7.56 10.92
C ASN A 264 -2.02 8.19 10.05
N ILE A 265 -2.30 9.48 10.27
CA ILE A 265 -3.33 10.24 9.55
C ILE A 265 -3.14 10.25 8.03
N GLU A 266 -1.90 10.19 7.56
CA GLU A 266 -1.54 10.25 6.14
C GLU A 266 -1.53 8.87 5.47
N ALA A 267 -1.76 7.79 6.23
CA ALA A 267 -1.81 6.45 5.69
C ALA A 267 -3.00 6.33 4.71
N ILE A 268 -2.79 5.67 3.58
CA ILE A 268 -3.68 5.79 2.42
C ILE A 268 -4.80 4.77 2.51
N ALA A 269 -6.03 5.25 2.72
CA ALA A 269 -7.24 4.43 2.60
C ALA A 269 -7.78 4.46 1.15
N ILE A 270 -7.75 5.64 0.53
CA ILE A 270 -8.09 5.82 -0.89
C ILE A 270 -6.93 6.55 -1.58
N GLY A 271 -6.42 5.96 -2.65
CA GLY A 271 -5.33 6.55 -3.43
C GLY A 271 -5.04 5.79 -4.71
N ARG A 272 -4.23 6.41 -5.58
CA ARG A 272 -3.86 5.88 -6.89
C ARG A 272 -2.35 5.82 -7.05
N HIS A 273 -1.85 4.83 -7.78
CA HIS A 273 -0.48 4.72 -8.25
C HIS A 273 -0.49 4.17 -9.69
N GLY A 274 -0.11 5.00 -10.65
CA GLY A 274 -0.21 4.70 -12.08
C GLY A 274 -1.64 4.31 -12.48
N ASN A 275 -1.77 3.16 -13.13
CA ASN A 275 -3.04 2.55 -13.54
C ASN A 275 -3.77 1.81 -12.40
N PHE A 276 -3.28 1.87 -11.16
CA PHE A 276 -3.88 1.20 -10.01
C PHE A 276 -4.52 2.18 -9.03
N PHE A 277 -5.68 1.81 -8.52
CA PHE A 277 -6.41 2.55 -7.50
C PHE A 277 -6.78 1.61 -6.35
N SER A 278 -6.55 2.03 -5.12
CA SER A 278 -6.99 1.31 -3.92
C SER A 278 -8.26 1.95 -3.39
N TRP A 279 -9.34 1.17 -3.37
CA TRP A 279 -10.47 1.40 -2.50
C TRP A 279 -10.26 0.54 -1.25
N GLY A 280 -9.56 1.08 -0.26
CA GLY A 280 -9.09 0.31 0.90
C GLY A 280 -10.21 -0.27 1.77
N PHE A 281 -11.42 0.27 1.69
CA PHE A 281 -12.59 -0.23 2.42
C PHE A 281 -13.03 -1.60 1.88
N SER A 282 -13.44 -2.50 2.78
CA SER A 282 -13.75 -3.90 2.44
C SER A 282 -15.22 -4.15 2.14
N ALA A 283 -16.09 -3.17 2.35
CA ALA A 283 -17.52 -3.37 2.16
C ALA A 283 -17.92 -3.79 0.75
N SER A 284 -18.82 -4.77 0.67
CA SER A 284 -19.62 -4.99 -0.53
C SER A 284 -20.67 -3.87 -0.67
N PRO A 285 -21.21 -3.62 -1.88
CA PRO A 285 -22.09 -2.48 -2.10
C PRO A 285 -23.33 -2.42 -1.20
N ASP A 286 -23.90 -3.56 -0.80
CA ASP A 286 -25.01 -3.67 0.15
C ASP A 286 -24.66 -3.20 1.58
N HIS A 287 -23.36 -3.11 1.90
CA HIS A 287 -22.84 -2.61 3.16
C HIS A 287 -22.12 -1.26 3.04
N MET A 288 -22.03 -0.68 1.84
CA MET A 288 -21.58 0.70 1.63
C MET A 288 -22.69 1.69 1.98
N THR A 289 -22.34 2.89 2.44
CA THR A 289 -23.30 4.01 2.48
C THR A 289 -23.71 4.41 1.07
N SER A 290 -24.85 5.09 0.90
CA SER A 290 -25.29 5.61 -0.41
C SER A 290 -24.28 6.60 -1.01
N GLU A 291 -23.67 7.43 -0.16
CA GLU A 291 -22.56 8.31 -0.54
C GLU A 291 -21.38 7.50 -1.07
N ALA A 292 -20.95 6.47 -0.35
CA ALA A 292 -19.84 5.61 -0.76
C ALA A 292 -20.10 4.86 -2.06
N GLN A 293 -21.33 4.37 -2.28
CA GLN A 293 -21.73 3.79 -3.56
C GLN A 293 -21.57 4.78 -4.73
N ASN A 294 -21.92 6.05 -4.52
CA ASN A 294 -21.78 7.09 -5.54
C ASN A 294 -20.30 7.46 -5.76
N VAL A 295 -19.52 7.64 -4.70
CA VAL A 295 -18.08 7.92 -4.79
C VAL A 295 -17.34 6.74 -5.44
N PHE A 296 -17.69 5.50 -5.12
CA PHE A 296 -17.13 4.32 -5.77
C PHE A 296 -17.49 4.27 -7.25
N THR A 297 -18.75 4.59 -7.62
CA THR A 297 -19.15 4.75 -9.03
C THR A 297 -18.27 5.77 -9.75
N ASN A 298 -18.03 6.92 -9.13
CA ASN A 298 -17.18 7.97 -9.67
C ASN A 298 -15.72 7.54 -9.77
N ALA A 299 -15.21 6.76 -8.81
CA ALA A 299 -13.85 6.22 -8.86
C ALA A 299 -13.64 5.29 -10.06
N ILE A 300 -14.63 4.45 -10.39
CA ILE A 300 -14.58 3.60 -11.59
C ILE A 300 -14.54 4.47 -12.86
N VAL A 301 -15.32 5.54 -12.94
CA VAL A 301 -15.27 6.47 -14.09
C VAL A 301 -13.95 7.23 -14.16
N TYR A 302 -13.45 7.71 -13.02
CA TYR A 302 -12.18 8.42 -12.89
C TYR A 302 -11.02 7.56 -13.38
N MET A 303 -11.02 6.26 -13.06
CA MET A 303 -9.91 5.38 -13.40
C MET A 303 -9.74 5.08 -14.89
N LYS A 304 -10.79 5.23 -15.69
CA LYS A 304 -10.77 4.98 -17.14
C LYS A 304 -9.62 5.71 -17.85
N GLN A 305 -9.28 6.93 -17.43
CA GLN A 305 -8.24 7.74 -18.08
C GLN A 305 -6.81 7.20 -17.89
N PHE A 306 -6.59 6.33 -16.91
CA PHE A 306 -5.28 5.74 -16.63
C PHE A 306 -5.08 4.38 -17.33
N ASN A 307 -6.02 3.99 -18.18
CA ASN A 307 -5.90 2.76 -18.97
C ASN A 307 -4.73 2.92 -19.96
N GLY A 308 -3.69 2.10 -19.80
CA GLY A 308 -2.50 2.11 -20.64
C GLY A 308 -1.27 2.81 -20.07
N THR A 309 -1.35 3.48 -18.91
CA THR A 309 -0.22 4.27 -18.38
C THR A 309 0.86 3.44 -17.69
N GLY A 310 0.48 2.40 -16.93
CA GLY A 310 1.42 1.63 -16.11
C GLY A 310 1.95 2.39 -14.88
N LEU A 311 2.87 1.77 -14.15
CA LEU A 311 3.60 2.36 -13.02
C LEU A 311 4.93 2.97 -13.48
N ILE A 312 5.27 4.15 -12.97
CA ILE A 312 6.55 4.83 -13.17
C ILE A 312 7.50 4.50 -12.01
N ALA A 313 7.16 4.89 -10.78
CA ALA A 313 8.02 4.70 -9.61
C ALA A 313 7.72 3.40 -8.85
N LYS A 314 8.31 2.29 -9.32
CA LYS A 314 8.05 0.96 -8.76
C LYS A 314 8.74 0.73 -7.41
N LYS A 315 7.94 0.57 -6.34
CA LYS A 315 8.39 0.17 -5.00
C LYS A 315 8.61 -1.35 -4.93
N MET A 316 9.67 -1.83 -5.56
CA MET A 316 9.97 -3.27 -5.63
C MET A 316 10.33 -3.90 -4.27
N HIS A 317 10.73 -3.08 -3.30
CA HIS A 317 10.99 -3.51 -1.93
C HIS A 317 10.06 -2.76 -0.97
N GLU A 318 9.05 -3.43 -0.43
CA GLU A 318 8.03 -2.80 0.43
C GLU A 318 8.62 -2.16 1.70
N GLY A 319 9.68 -2.76 2.26
CA GLY A 319 10.37 -2.24 3.45
C GLY A 319 11.44 -1.19 3.14
N ILE A 320 11.41 -0.55 1.96
CA ILE A 320 12.42 0.45 1.61
C ILE A 320 12.32 1.61 2.60
N THR A 321 13.43 1.88 3.28
CA THR A 321 13.50 2.95 4.26
C THR A 321 13.46 4.30 3.55
N ILE A 322 12.53 5.16 3.96
CA ILE A 322 12.47 6.56 3.53
C ILE A 322 13.26 7.41 4.51
N ARG A 323 14.06 8.33 3.97
CA ARG A 323 15.12 9.04 4.72
C ARG A 323 14.56 9.89 5.85
N ASP A 324 13.51 10.66 5.57
CA ASP A 324 12.98 11.63 6.53
C ASP A 324 12.28 10.92 7.69
N THR A 325 11.56 9.84 7.39
CA THR A 325 10.98 8.92 8.38
C THR A 325 12.07 8.27 9.24
N TYR A 326 13.13 7.76 8.61
CA TYR A 326 14.28 7.20 9.34
C TYR A 326 14.92 8.24 10.27
N LEU A 327 15.20 9.44 9.77
CA LEU A 327 15.82 10.51 10.54
C LEU A 327 14.95 10.92 11.73
N TYR A 328 13.63 10.98 11.55
CA TYR A 328 12.69 11.23 12.64
C TYR A 328 12.84 10.19 13.76
N TYR A 329 12.73 8.90 13.43
CA TYR A 329 12.80 7.83 14.43
C TYR A 329 14.18 7.77 15.10
N MET A 330 15.27 8.00 14.36
CA MET A 330 16.61 8.07 14.98
C MET A 330 16.71 9.22 16.00
N ASN A 331 16.19 10.41 15.67
CA ASN A 331 16.20 11.55 16.59
C ASN A 331 15.22 11.38 17.77
N LYS A 332 14.07 10.73 17.55
CA LYS A 332 13.06 10.47 18.58
C LYS A 332 13.51 9.37 19.54
N ASP A 333 14.00 8.26 19.00
CA ASP A 333 14.11 7.00 19.74
C ASP A 333 15.48 6.83 20.41
N ILE A 334 16.54 7.38 19.82
CA ILE A 334 17.91 7.24 20.35
C ILE A 334 18.20 8.37 21.34
N ASN A 335 17.82 8.14 22.60
CA ASN A 335 18.15 9.02 23.72
C ASN A 335 18.22 8.24 25.05
N THR A 336 18.73 8.89 26.10
CA THR A 336 18.91 8.27 27.42
C THR A 336 17.59 7.92 28.11
N GLU A 337 16.53 8.71 27.92
CA GLU A 337 15.21 8.46 28.52
C GLU A 337 14.57 7.17 27.98
N ASN A 338 14.65 6.96 26.67
CA ASN A 338 14.18 5.74 26.02
C ASN A 338 15.03 4.53 26.42
N PHE A 339 16.35 4.71 26.59
CA PHE A 339 17.19 3.65 27.15
C PHE A 339 16.75 3.25 28.56
N GLU A 340 16.49 4.21 29.46
CA GLU A 340 16.03 3.89 30.82
C GLU A 340 14.63 3.26 30.82
N THR A 341 13.75 3.67 29.89
CA THR A 341 12.45 3.02 29.68
C THR A 341 12.60 1.57 29.22
N TYR A 342 13.43 1.33 28.20
CA TYR A 342 13.77 0.00 27.71
C TYR A 342 14.35 -0.89 28.83
N LYS A 343 15.31 -0.36 29.60
CA LYS A 343 15.93 -1.06 30.71
C LYS A 343 14.92 -1.42 31.80
N LYS A 344 14.00 -0.51 32.14
CA LYS A 344 12.91 -0.78 33.10
C LYS A 344 12.01 -1.90 32.60
N GLN A 345 11.56 -1.83 31.34
CA GLN A 345 10.72 -2.86 30.73
C GLN A 345 11.43 -4.22 30.68
N TRP A 346 12.71 -4.23 30.32
CA TRP A 346 13.54 -5.44 30.30
C TRP A 346 13.66 -6.06 31.69
N ILE A 347 13.90 -5.26 32.73
CA ILE A 347 13.96 -5.73 34.14
C ILE A 347 12.60 -6.32 34.55
N THR A 348 11.50 -5.64 34.22
CA THR A 348 10.14 -6.12 34.53
C THR A 348 9.85 -7.44 33.81
N TYR A 349 10.14 -7.54 32.52
CA TYR A 349 9.98 -8.76 31.73
C TYR A 349 10.81 -9.92 32.29
N LYS A 350 12.02 -9.63 32.79
CA LYS A 350 12.94 -10.60 33.40
C LYS A 350 12.75 -10.80 34.91
N SER A 351 11.74 -10.21 35.54
CA SER A 351 11.54 -10.24 37.00
C SER A 351 11.49 -11.67 37.57
N ARG A 352 10.81 -12.60 36.89
CA ARG A 352 10.76 -14.02 37.27
C ARG A 352 12.13 -14.70 37.14
N ASP A 353 12.85 -14.40 36.05
CA ASP A 353 14.20 -14.92 35.83
C ASP A 353 15.15 -14.39 36.93
N PHE A 354 15.04 -13.11 37.31
CA PHE A 354 15.80 -12.52 38.42
C PHE A 354 15.51 -13.19 39.77
N ALA A 355 14.23 -13.46 40.08
CA ALA A 355 13.85 -14.19 41.29
C ALA A 355 14.47 -15.59 41.32
N ARG A 356 14.42 -16.31 40.18
CA ARG A 356 15.05 -17.62 40.02
C ARG A 356 16.57 -17.55 40.17
N LYS A 357 17.22 -16.53 39.59
CA LYS A 357 18.66 -16.29 39.76
C LYS A 357 19.02 -16.15 41.23
N LYS A 358 18.30 -15.31 41.97
CA LYS A 358 18.53 -15.06 43.41
C LYS A 358 18.36 -16.34 44.25
N GLU A 359 17.38 -17.18 43.93
CA GLU A 359 17.19 -18.48 44.58
C GLU A 359 18.39 -19.41 44.35
N LEU A 360 18.85 -19.54 43.10
CA LEU A 360 19.97 -20.42 42.75
C LEU A 360 21.31 -19.93 43.34
N GLU A 361 21.54 -18.61 43.35
CA GLU A 361 22.69 -18.01 44.04
C GLU A 361 22.64 -18.27 45.56
N ALA A 362 21.46 -18.26 46.17
CA ALA A 362 21.28 -18.60 47.57
C ALA A 362 21.58 -20.08 47.86
N LYS A 363 21.21 -20.99 46.95
CA LYS A 363 21.57 -22.43 47.04
C LYS A 363 23.08 -22.64 46.99
N LEU A 364 23.77 -21.97 46.06
CA LEU A 364 25.23 -22.01 45.99
C LEU A 364 25.88 -21.47 47.27
N LYS A 365 25.37 -20.36 47.82
CA LYS A 365 25.86 -19.81 49.10
C LYS A 365 25.66 -20.75 50.29
N LYS A 366 24.65 -21.62 50.24
CA LYS A 366 24.40 -22.67 51.25
C LYS A 366 25.21 -23.94 51.02
N GLY A 367 26.05 -24.00 49.98
CA GLY A 367 26.83 -25.19 49.61
C GLY A 367 26.02 -26.28 48.90
N GLU A 368 24.79 -25.99 48.46
CA GLU A 368 23.96 -26.94 47.72
C GLU A 368 24.48 -27.09 46.28
N LYS A 369 24.49 -28.33 45.75
CA LYS A 369 24.88 -28.60 44.35
C LYS A 369 23.74 -28.26 43.41
N LEU A 370 24.02 -27.48 42.37
CA LEU A 370 23.08 -27.21 41.27
C LEU A 370 23.10 -28.35 40.26
N ASN A 371 21.95 -28.67 39.66
CA ASN A 371 21.89 -29.56 38.51
C ASN A 371 22.35 -28.84 37.22
N LYS A 372 22.59 -29.61 36.14
CA LYS A 372 23.09 -29.07 34.86
C LYS A 372 22.23 -27.93 34.29
N PHE A 373 20.90 -28.01 34.43
CA PHE A 373 20.00 -26.97 33.93
C PHE A 373 20.05 -25.70 34.78
N GLN A 374 20.17 -25.83 36.11
CA GLN A 374 20.30 -24.69 37.01
C GLN A 374 21.63 -23.97 36.84
N GLN A 375 22.73 -24.72 36.70
CA GLN A 375 24.03 -24.13 36.39
C GLN A 375 24.00 -23.41 35.04
N SER A 376 23.48 -24.07 34.00
CA SER A 376 23.36 -23.45 32.67
C SER A 376 22.47 -22.21 32.66
N PHE A 377 21.45 -22.13 33.52
CA PHE A 377 20.62 -20.93 33.65
C PHE A 377 21.42 -19.75 34.22
N LEU A 378 22.22 -19.98 35.26
CA LEU A 378 23.08 -18.93 35.83
C LEU A 378 24.16 -18.48 34.85
N ASP A 379 24.82 -19.41 34.17
CA ASP A 379 25.91 -19.13 33.24
C ASP A 379 25.43 -18.33 32.01
N LYS A 380 24.19 -18.55 31.58
CA LYS A 380 23.57 -17.87 30.43
C LYS A 380 22.66 -16.71 30.83
N PHE A 381 22.58 -16.37 32.12
CA PHE A 381 21.72 -15.29 32.58
C PHE A 381 22.25 -13.97 32.01
N PRO A 382 21.46 -13.24 31.21
CA PRO A 382 21.93 -12.02 30.56
C PRO A 382 22.24 -10.93 31.58
N ALA A 383 23.31 -10.17 31.33
CA ALA A 383 23.59 -8.97 32.10
C ALA A 383 22.46 -7.95 31.89
N THR A 384 22.19 -7.14 32.92
CA THR A 384 21.27 -6.00 32.77
C THR A 384 21.76 -5.09 31.65
N PRO A 385 20.91 -4.66 30.71
CA PRO A 385 21.31 -3.80 29.63
C PRO A 385 21.98 -2.51 30.12
N THR A 386 23.07 -2.16 29.44
CA THR A 386 23.77 -0.88 29.60
C THR A 386 23.59 -0.06 28.34
N LEU A 387 23.84 1.24 28.41
CA LEU A 387 23.75 2.11 27.23
C LEU A 387 24.71 1.61 26.12
N ALA A 388 25.90 1.17 26.49
CA ALA A 388 26.92 0.63 25.57
C ALA A 388 26.49 -0.70 24.91
N SER A 389 25.66 -1.52 25.56
CA SER A 389 25.14 -2.75 24.94
C SER A 389 23.87 -2.51 24.11
N TRP A 390 23.14 -1.43 24.37
CA TRP A 390 21.90 -1.09 23.67
C TRP A 390 22.15 -0.31 22.37
N LEU A 391 23.05 0.68 22.40
CA LEU A 391 23.30 1.58 21.27
C LEU A 391 23.72 0.89 19.96
N PRO A 392 24.57 -0.15 19.93
CA PRO A 392 24.94 -0.83 18.68
C PRO A 392 23.74 -1.36 17.91
N GLU A 393 22.68 -1.81 18.60
CA GLU A 393 21.44 -2.30 17.97
C GLU A 393 20.60 -1.16 17.40
N GLN A 394 20.72 0.05 17.92
CA GLN A 394 19.94 1.22 17.51
C GLN A 394 20.62 2.01 16.38
N MET A 395 21.92 2.26 16.51
CA MET A 395 22.68 3.11 15.59
C MET A 395 23.52 2.32 14.58
N GLY A 396 23.71 1.03 14.80
CA GLY A 396 24.61 0.16 14.04
C GLY A 396 26.04 0.13 14.59
N GLU A 397 26.70 -1.03 14.47
CA GLU A 397 28.05 -1.26 15.02
C GLU A 397 29.07 -0.23 14.53
N LYS A 398 29.09 0.08 13.22
CA LYS A 398 30.04 1.04 12.64
C LYS A 398 29.90 2.45 13.23
N HIS A 399 28.67 2.90 13.50
CA HIS A 399 28.44 4.19 14.13
C HIS A 399 28.79 4.14 15.62
N PHE A 400 28.53 3.02 16.30
CA PHE A 400 28.96 2.85 17.69
C PHE A 400 30.48 2.82 17.84
N GLU A 401 31.23 2.20 16.93
CA GLU A 401 32.70 2.24 16.91
C GLU A 401 33.22 3.68 16.81
N GLN A 402 32.51 4.54 16.06
CA GLN A 402 32.90 5.94 15.85
C GLN A 402 32.51 6.87 17.01
N PHE A 403 31.32 6.68 17.59
CA PHE A 403 30.76 7.63 18.56
C PHE A 403 30.68 7.08 19.99
N GLY A 404 30.78 5.76 20.18
CA GLY A 404 30.55 5.10 21.45
C GLY A 404 29.19 5.48 22.03
N THR A 405 29.20 5.95 23.28
CA THR A 405 27.99 6.44 23.97
C THR A 405 27.67 7.92 23.71
N ASN A 406 28.39 8.59 22.79
CA ASN A 406 28.14 9.98 22.43
C ASN A 406 26.93 10.10 21.47
N ILE A 407 25.72 10.02 22.03
CA ILE A 407 24.45 10.13 21.30
C ILE A 407 24.35 11.47 20.55
N GLU A 408 24.67 12.58 21.20
CA GLU A 408 24.57 13.92 20.59
C GLU A 408 25.48 14.04 19.37
N GLY A 409 26.73 13.56 19.48
CA GLY A 409 27.68 13.55 18.38
C GLY A 409 27.20 12.72 17.19
N PHE A 410 26.62 11.54 17.46
CA PHE A 410 26.03 10.70 16.43
C PHE A 410 24.83 11.36 15.74
N LEU A 411 23.87 11.87 16.51
CA LEU A 411 22.69 12.52 15.94
C LEU A 411 23.09 13.76 15.13
N LYS A 412 24.03 14.58 15.62
CA LYS A 412 24.57 15.71 14.85
C LYS A 412 25.22 15.26 13.54
N PHE A 413 26.01 14.18 13.56
CA PHE A 413 26.58 13.61 12.35
C PHE A 413 25.50 13.15 11.37
N LEU A 414 24.51 12.40 11.86
CA LEU A 414 23.43 11.87 11.04
C LEU A 414 22.66 13.03 10.38
N ASN A 415 22.16 13.99 11.16
CA ASN A 415 21.42 15.15 10.65
C ASN A 415 22.23 15.95 9.60
N THR A 416 23.55 16.06 9.76
CA THR A 416 24.41 16.79 8.81
C THR A 416 24.68 16.00 7.51
N ASN A 417 24.70 14.67 7.58
CA ASN A 417 25.10 13.81 6.45
C ASN A 417 23.92 13.11 5.78
N ILE A 418 22.70 13.21 6.33
CA ILE A 418 21.53 12.44 5.89
C ILE A 418 21.20 12.61 4.40
N GLN A 419 21.46 13.81 3.86
CA GLN A 419 21.27 14.14 2.44
C GLN A 419 22.14 13.32 1.46
N TYR A 420 23.16 12.64 1.97
CA TYR A 420 24.06 11.75 1.21
C TYR A 420 23.77 10.27 1.46
N TYR A 421 22.74 9.95 2.23
CA TYR A 421 22.37 8.55 2.49
C TYR A 421 21.58 7.97 1.31
N THR A 422 21.80 6.70 1.03
CA THR A 422 21.11 5.91 0.01
C THR A 422 20.66 4.58 0.61
N ASN A 423 19.81 3.85 -0.10
CA ASN A 423 19.52 2.48 0.25
C ASN A 423 20.64 1.52 -0.22
N SER A 424 21.04 0.58 0.64
CA SER A 424 21.98 -0.49 0.30
C SER A 424 21.29 -1.63 -0.44
N GLU A 425 22.06 -2.56 -0.98
CA GLU A 425 21.53 -3.81 -1.57
C GLU A 425 20.79 -4.67 -0.54
N GLU A 426 21.10 -4.51 0.75
CA GLU A 426 20.41 -5.18 1.86
C GLU A 426 19.24 -4.35 2.41
N HIS A 427 18.82 -3.32 1.68
CA HIS A 427 17.71 -2.44 2.02
C HIS A 427 17.88 -1.70 3.36
N ARG A 428 19.12 -1.32 3.69
CA ARG A 428 19.46 -0.50 4.84
C ARG A 428 19.94 0.87 4.39
N LEU A 429 19.57 1.91 5.13
CA LEU A 429 20.03 3.26 4.85
C LEU A 429 21.52 3.39 5.20
N VAL A 430 22.35 3.75 4.24
CA VAL A 430 23.82 3.86 4.39
C VAL A 430 24.34 5.15 3.81
N LEU A 431 25.45 5.66 4.36
CA LEU A 431 26.14 6.82 3.82
C LEU A 431 26.78 6.48 2.46
N ASP A 432 26.41 7.22 1.42
CA ASP A 432 27.03 7.10 0.10
C ASP A 432 28.29 7.97 0.02
N GLU A 433 29.46 7.33 0.17
CA GLU A 433 30.74 8.04 0.15
C GLU A 433 31.04 8.70 -1.20
N ASP A 434 30.51 8.19 -2.32
CA ASP A 434 30.68 8.83 -3.62
C ASP A 434 29.92 10.16 -3.70
N VAL A 435 28.68 10.16 -3.21
CA VAL A 435 27.81 11.35 -3.17
C VAL A 435 28.31 12.35 -2.14
N LYS A 436 28.72 11.90 -0.95
CA LYS A 436 29.38 12.74 0.05
C LYS A 436 30.65 13.39 -0.51
N ALA A 437 31.48 12.65 -1.25
CA ALA A 437 32.67 13.19 -1.90
C ALA A 437 32.35 14.13 -3.08
N MET A 438 31.13 14.09 -3.64
CA MET A 438 30.65 15.09 -4.60
C MET A 438 30.17 16.38 -3.93
N GLY A 439 29.73 16.29 -2.68
CA GLY A 439 29.17 17.41 -1.91
C GLY A 439 27.81 17.88 -2.44
N ILE A 440 27.07 17.01 -3.14
CA ILE A 440 25.77 17.30 -3.74
C ILE A 440 24.81 16.21 -3.25
N SER A 441 23.64 16.58 -2.76
CA SER A 441 22.64 15.59 -2.34
C SER A 441 22.21 14.72 -3.52
N ASN A 442 21.89 13.46 -3.27
CA ASN A 442 21.29 12.62 -4.32
C ASN A 442 19.86 13.05 -4.72
N ARG A 443 19.19 13.90 -3.92
CA ARG A 443 17.91 14.57 -4.26
C ARG A 443 18.10 15.81 -5.14
N ASP A 444 19.33 16.25 -5.38
CA ASP A 444 19.63 17.39 -6.26
C ASP A 444 20.09 16.90 -7.63
N ILE A 445 19.37 17.30 -8.69
CA ILE A 445 19.64 16.89 -10.08
C ILE A 445 21.07 17.24 -10.55
N ALA A 446 21.71 18.22 -9.90
CA ALA A 446 23.10 18.59 -10.15
C ALA A 446 24.07 17.40 -9.93
N ILE A 447 23.67 16.37 -9.16
CA ILE A 447 24.48 15.15 -9.00
C ILE A 447 24.66 14.40 -10.32
N LEU A 448 23.61 14.36 -11.16
CA LEU A 448 23.67 13.75 -12.48
C LEU A 448 24.50 14.62 -13.43
N GLU A 449 24.22 15.92 -13.47
CA GLU A 449 24.93 16.89 -14.31
C GLU A 449 26.44 16.85 -14.09
N LYS A 450 26.88 16.89 -12.82
CA LYS A 450 28.29 16.81 -12.43
C LYS A 450 28.90 15.44 -12.73
N SER A 451 28.13 14.36 -12.58
CA SER A 451 28.59 13.00 -12.91
C SER A 451 28.83 12.85 -14.40
N ILE A 452 27.91 13.33 -15.25
CA ILE A 452 28.06 13.31 -16.71
C ILE A 452 29.30 14.12 -17.13
N ALA A 453 29.49 15.32 -16.59
CA ALA A 453 30.68 16.13 -16.87
C ALA A 453 32.00 15.47 -16.44
N HIS A 454 31.97 14.58 -15.43
CA HIS A 454 33.13 13.82 -14.97
C HIS A 454 33.46 12.60 -15.84
N LEU A 455 32.58 12.15 -16.74
CA LEU A 455 32.84 11.02 -17.63
C LEU A 455 34.02 11.28 -18.59
N GLY A 456 34.28 12.54 -18.95
CA GLY A 456 35.43 12.92 -19.79
C GLY A 456 36.75 13.16 -19.05
N LYS A 457 36.78 13.05 -17.71
CA LYS A 457 37.93 13.50 -16.89
C LYS A 457 38.93 12.40 -16.52
N GLY A 458 38.62 11.13 -16.78
CA GLY A 458 39.47 9.99 -16.43
C GLY A 458 39.68 9.78 -14.92
N GLY A 459 40.45 8.75 -14.57
CA GLY A 459 40.88 8.45 -13.20
C GLY A 459 39.73 8.31 -12.17
N LYS A 460 39.98 8.73 -10.93
CA LYS A 460 39.00 8.60 -9.82
C LYS A 460 37.67 9.33 -10.07
N LYS A 461 37.68 10.42 -10.85
CA LYS A 461 36.47 11.19 -11.17
C LYS A 461 35.55 10.41 -12.11
N LEU A 462 36.12 9.79 -13.14
CA LEU A 462 35.40 8.90 -14.06
C LEU A 462 34.76 7.73 -13.32
N GLU A 463 35.52 7.02 -12.50
CA GLU A 463 35.03 5.83 -11.80
C GLU A 463 33.93 6.16 -10.78
N ARG A 464 34.04 7.30 -10.09
CA ARG A 464 32.97 7.80 -9.21
C ARG A 464 31.70 8.14 -10.00
N ALA A 465 31.85 8.86 -11.12
CA ALA A 465 30.73 9.24 -11.96
C ALA A 465 29.95 8.03 -12.48
N LYS A 466 30.65 7.00 -12.99
CA LYS A 466 30.03 5.74 -13.43
C LYS A 466 29.22 5.07 -12.31
N ARG A 467 29.77 5.01 -11.09
CA ARG A 467 29.06 4.41 -9.95
C ARG A 467 27.81 5.20 -9.56
N ILE A 468 27.89 6.53 -9.54
CA ILE A 468 26.73 7.39 -9.22
C ILE A 468 25.66 7.26 -10.29
N LEU A 469 25.99 7.37 -11.58
CA LEU A 469 25.02 7.24 -12.66
C LEU A 469 24.31 5.88 -12.65
N LYS A 470 25.08 4.79 -12.48
CA LYS A 470 24.53 3.44 -12.36
C LYS A 470 23.60 3.29 -11.15
N ARG A 471 23.93 3.91 -10.02
CA ARG A 471 23.14 3.80 -8.78
C ARG A 471 21.82 4.56 -8.90
N TYR A 472 21.90 5.81 -9.35
CA TYR A 472 20.83 6.79 -9.27
C TYR A 472 19.98 6.93 -10.54
N THR A 473 20.18 6.10 -11.56
CA THR A 473 19.33 6.07 -12.77
C THR A 473 19.01 4.62 -13.15
N GLU A 474 18.12 4.41 -14.11
CA GLU A 474 17.88 3.09 -14.74
C GLU A 474 18.65 2.90 -16.05
N GLU A 475 19.39 3.93 -16.46
CA GLU A 475 20.09 3.98 -17.73
C GLU A 475 21.44 3.27 -17.67
N ASN A 476 21.84 2.68 -18.80
CA ASN A 476 23.08 1.92 -18.93
C ASN A 476 23.89 2.35 -20.18
N PHE A 477 23.89 3.64 -20.49
CA PHE A 477 24.63 4.18 -21.63
C PHE A 477 26.14 3.93 -21.51
N THR A 478 26.78 3.67 -22.64
CA THR A 478 28.18 3.25 -22.69
C THR A 478 29.12 4.42 -22.97
N THR A 479 28.60 5.52 -23.52
CA THR A 479 29.38 6.69 -23.92
C THR A 479 28.95 7.96 -23.18
N PRO A 480 29.88 8.92 -22.93
CA PRO A 480 29.52 10.21 -22.36
C PRO A 480 28.46 10.95 -23.19
N LYS A 481 28.48 10.78 -24.51
CA LYS A 481 27.58 11.51 -25.41
C LYS A 481 26.13 11.05 -25.28
N GLU A 482 25.90 9.76 -25.11
CA GLU A 482 24.57 9.21 -24.84
C GLU A 482 24.00 9.77 -23.53
N TRP A 483 24.81 9.82 -22.47
CA TRP A 483 24.42 10.43 -21.20
C TRP A 483 24.06 11.91 -21.33
N GLU A 484 24.87 12.70 -22.04
CA GLU A 484 24.59 14.12 -22.31
C GLU A 484 23.27 14.31 -23.06
N ASN A 485 23.03 13.50 -24.09
CA ASN A 485 21.83 13.59 -24.91
C ASN A 485 20.59 13.23 -24.09
N TRP A 486 20.60 12.09 -23.40
CA TRP A 486 19.51 11.67 -22.53
C TRP A 486 19.20 12.71 -21.45
N PHE A 487 20.23 13.24 -20.78
CA PHE A 487 20.03 14.24 -19.74
C PHE A 487 19.45 15.53 -20.31
N LYS A 488 19.95 15.99 -21.47
CA LYS A 488 19.42 17.19 -22.14
C LYS A 488 17.95 17.01 -22.53
N GLU A 489 17.57 15.85 -23.04
CA GLU A 489 16.21 15.54 -23.49
C GLU A 489 15.23 15.41 -22.31
N ASN A 490 15.68 14.88 -21.17
CA ASN A 490 14.81 14.52 -20.05
C ASN A 490 14.94 15.44 -18.84
N ARG A 491 15.85 16.43 -18.82
CA ARG A 491 16.18 17.23 -17.62
C ARG A 491 14.97 17.80 -16.90
N ASN A 492 13.97 18.28 -17.63
CA ASN A 492 12.75 18.88 -17.09
C ASN A 492 11.67 17.85 -16.70
N LYS A 493 11.87 16.57 -17.04
CA LYS A 493 10.99 15.44 -16.70
C LYS A 493 11.55 14.58 -15.58
N LEU A 494 12.83 14.76 -15.22
CA LEU A 494 13.46 13.97 -14.17
C LEU A 494 12.91 14.33 -12.78
N PHE A 495 12.57 13.31 -12.00
CA PHE A 495 12.20 13.42 -10.59
C PHE A 495 12.94 12.36 -9.76
N PHE A 496 13.19 12.64 -8.49
CA PHE A 496 13.84 11.71 -7.57
C PHE A 496 12.82 11.01 -6.69
N THR A 497 12.90 9.68 -6.62
CA THR A 497 12.04 8.85 -5.77
C THR A 497 12.88 7.95 -4.86
N GLU A 498 12.59 7.98 -3.57
CA GLU A 498 13.19 7.08 -2.58
C GLU A 498 12.45 5.74 -2.59
N ALA A 499 11.12 5.76 -2.67
CA ALA A 499 10.30 4.55 -2.77
C ALA A 499 10.61 3.74 -4.04
N GLY A 500 10.90 4.41 -5.15
CA GLY A 500 11.35 3.81 -6.42
C GLY A 500 12.83 3.37 -6.42
N GLY A 501 13.47 3.25 -5.25
CA GLY A 501 14.81 2.71 -5.13
C GLY A 501 15.94 3.74 -5.06
N TYR A 502 15.67 4.96 -4.58
CA TYR A 502 16.63 6.07 -4.56
C TYR A 502 17.15 6.39 -5.96
N LYS A 503 16.24 6.65 -6.91
CA LYS A 503 16.57 6.88 -8.32
C LYS A 503 15.96 8.17 -8.85
N TRP A 504 16.66 8.77 -9.80
CA TRP A 504 16.13 9.72 -10.76
C TRP A 504 15.46 8.96 -11.90
N LEU A 505 14.15 9.15 -12.04
CA LEU A 505 13.33 8.54 -13.08
C LEU A 505 12.76 9.62 -14.00
N VAL A 506 12.39 9.21 -15.21
CA VAL A 506 11.73 10.10 -16.19
C VAL A 506 10.23 10.07 -15.96
N ASP A 507 9.64 11.25 -15.77
CA ASP A 507 8.18 11.44 -15.78
C ASP A 507 7.65 11.22 -17.21
N THR A 508 7.06 10.05 -17.45
CA THR A 508 6.51 9.67 -18.75
C THR A 508 5.13 10.27 -19.02
N THR A 509 4.58 11.05 -18.09
CA THR A 509 3.30 11.75 -18.26
C THR A 509 3.44 13.15 -18.88
N LYS A 510 4.67 13.66 -19.00
CA LYS A 510 5.01 15.01 -19.48
C LYS A 510 5.64 15.03 -20.87
#